data_AF-A0A4Q3SH04-F1
#
_entry.id   AF-A0A4Q3SH04-F1
#
_cell.length_a   1.000
_cell.length_b   1.000
_cell.length_c   1.000
_cell.angle_alpha   90.00
_cell.angle_beta   90.00
_cell.angle_gamma   90.00
#
_symmetry.space_group_name_H-M   'P 1'
#
loop_
_entity.id
_entity.type
_entity.pdbx_description
1 polymer ?
#
loop_
_entity_poly.entity_id
_entity_poly.type
_entity_poly.pdbx_seq_one_letter_code
_entity_poly.pdbx_strand_id
1 'polypeptide(L)'
;MKLKALILLSVLLWGSSFNVPTYRMAKLKYNGGGDWYANRTALPNLIDFCNKNVGTNFFPEESIVEVSSAEIFNYPFVYMT
;
A
#
# COMPACT_ATOMS: atom_id res chain seq x y z
N MET A 1 13.85 -18.43 -37.99
CA MET A 1 14.26 -17.45 -36.95
C MET A 1 13.11 -16.54 -36.51
N LYS A 2 12.33 -15.97 -37.44
CA LYS A 2 11.20 -15.06 -37.12
C LYS A 2 10.09 -15.68 -36.24
N LEU A 3 9.69 -16.93 -36.49
CA LEU A 3 8.64 -17.60 -35.71
C LEU A 3 9.03 -17.84 -34.24
N LYS A 4 10.29 -18.23 -33.98
CA LYS A 4 10.81 -18.42 -32.62
C LYS A 4 10.86 -17.10 -31.85
N ALA A 5 11.24 -16.01 -32.53
CA ALA A 5 11.23 -14.67 -31.94
C ALA A 5 9.80 -14.21 -31.59
N LEU A 6 8.81 -14.54 -32.44
CA LEU A 6 7.41 -14.21 -32.19
C LEU A 6 6.84 -14.95 -30.97
N ILE A 7 7.17 -16.24 -30.84
CA ILE A 7 6.77 -17.07 -29.69
C ILE A 7 7.42 -16.57 -28.40
N LEU A 8 8.70 -16.18 -28.45
CA LEU A 8 9.40 -15.64 -27.30
C LEU A 8 8.77 -14.32 -26.84
N LEU A 9 8.39 -13.46 -27.79
CA LEU A 9 7.73 -12.18 -27.51
C LEU A 9 6.33 -12.39 -26.92
N SER A 10 5.55 -13.34 -27.42
CA SER A 10 4.22 -13.64 -26.85
C SER A 10 4.31 -14.19 -25.43
N VAL A 11 5.32 -15.02 -25.13
CA VAL A 11 5.56 -15.53 -23.77
C VAL A 11 5.97 -14.40 -22.82
N LEU A 12 6.83 -13.49 -23.28
CA LEU A 12 7.22 -12.31 -22.50
C LEU A 12 6.04 -11.39 -22.19
N LEU A 13 5.12 -11.20 -23.14
CA LEU A 13 3.93 -10.39 -22.97
C LEU A 13 2.88 -11.02 -22.04
N TRP A 14 2.80 -12.35 -21.97
CA TRP A 14 1.89 -13.05 -21.06
C TRP A 14 2.47 -13.24 -19.65
N GLY A 15 3.78 -13.15 -19.48
CA GLY A 15 4.44 -13.26 -18.17
C GLY A 15 4.40 -11.99 -17.32
N SER A 16 4.12 -10.82 -17.90
CA SER A 16 4.06 -9.56 -17.15
C SER A 16 2.70 -9.37 -16.48
N SER A 17 2.57 -9.78 -15.22
CA SER A 17 1.46 -9.40 -14.34
C SER A 17 1.86 -8.22 -13.46
N PHE A 18 1.18 -7.08 -13.62
CA PHE A 18 1.32 -5.94 -12.71
C PHE A 18 0.32 -6.11 -11.55
N ASN A 19 0.81 -6.19 -10.32
CA ASN A 19 -0.05 -6.09 -9.14
C ASN A 19 -0.20 -4.62 -8.77
N VAL A 20 -1.35 -4.04 -9.10
CA VAL A 20 -1.71 -2.69 -8.64
C VAL A 20 -2.04 -2.78 -7.15
N PRO A 21 -1.50 -1.91 -6.28
CA PRO A 21 -1.82 -1.90 -4.86
C PRO A 21 -3.34 -1.85 -4.61
N THR A 22 -3.84 -2.73 -3.76
CA THR A 22 -5.29 -2.87 -3.51
C THR A 22 -5.80 -1.97 -2.40
N TYR A 23 -4.98 -1.69 -1.38
CA TYR A 23 -5.40 -0.94 -0.19
C TYR A 23 -4.32 0.02 0.31
N ARG A 24 -4.73 1.05 1.05
CA ARG A 24 -3.84 1.96 1.80
C ARG A 24 -4.10 1.82 3.30
N MET A 25 -3.07 1.94 4.12
CA MET A 25 -3.24 2.15 5.56
C MET A 25 -3.35 3.65 5.84
N ALA A 26 -4.19 4.04 6.79
CA ALA A 26 -4.32 5.45 7.18
C ALA A 26 -3.72 5.74 8.55
N LYS A 27 -3.05 6.89 8.68
CA LYS A 27 -2.68 7.51 9.94
C LYS A 27 -3.74 8.52 10.32
N LEU A 28 -4.30 8.39 11.52
CA LEU A 28 -5.32 9.29 12.03
C LEU A 28 -4.68 10.59 12.52
N LYS A 29 -5.10 11.71 11.95
CA LYS A 29 -4.78 13.06 12.43
C LYS A 29 -5.92 13.55 13.30
N TYR A 30 -5.60 13.91 14.54
CA TYR A 30 -6.56 14.40 15.53
C TYR A 30 -6.06 15.67 16.22
N ASN A 31 -6.99 16.51 16.65
CA ASN A 31 -6.71 17.74 17.37
C ASN A 31 -6.69 17.44 18.89
N GLY A 32 -5.58 17.70 19.57
CA GLY A 32 -5.49 17.47 21.01
C GLY A 32 -4.10 17.58 21.64
N GLY A 33 -3.10 18.09 20.91
CA GLY A 33 -1.71 18.14 21.39
C GLY A 33 -1.03 16.77 21.52
N GLY A 34 -1.71 15.68 21.16
CA GLY A 34 -1.15 14.33 21.09
C GLY A 34 -0.19 14.16 19.92
N ASP A 35 0.65 13.13 20.01
CA ASP A 35 1.78 12.92 19.11
C ASP A 35 1.36 12.22 17.81
N TRP A 36 0.39 12.77 17.08
CA TRP A 36 0.10 12.29 15.71
C TRP A 36 1.31 12.50 14.77
N TYR A 37 2.32 13.26 15.22
CA TYR A 37 3.62 13.43 14.58
C TYR A 37 4.62 12.30 14.88
N ALA A 38 4.36 11.45 15.90
CA ALA A 38 5.25 10.37 16.32
C ALA A 38 5.40 9.28 15.27
N ASN A 39 6.40 8.42 15.49
CA ASN A 39 6.50 7.10 14.85
C ASN A 39 6.38 7.14 13.33
N ARG A 40 7.05 8.11 12.69
CA ARG A 40 6.98 8.35 11.23
C ARG A 40 7.34 7.13 10.38
N THR A 41 8.11 6.19 10.92
CA THR A 41 8.52 4.97 10.21
C THR A 41 7.67 3.75 10.55
N ALA A 42 6.78 3.81 11.56
CA ALA A 42 6.04 2.64 12.02
C ALA A 42 5.10 2.07 10.95
N LEU A 43 4.32 2.92 10.28
CA LEU A 43 3.42 2.48 9.21
C LEU A 43 4.16 1.99 7.95
N PRO A 44 5.17 2.73 7.41
CA PRO A 44 5.97 2.22 6.31
C PRO A 44 6.62 0.87 6.60
N ASN A 45 7.14 0.68 7.81
CA ASN A 45 7.75 -0.60 8.23
C ASN A 45 6.72 -1.72 8.34
N LEU A 46 5.52 -1.43 8.87
CA LEU A 46 4.43 -2.40 8.97
C LEU A 46 3.90 -2.79 7.59
N ILE A 47 3.72 -1.82 6.69
CA ILE A 47 3.32 -2.04 5.30
C ILE A 47 4.32 -2.96 4.60
N ASP A 48 5.62 -2.63 4.68
CA ASP A 48 6.69 -3.42 4.09
C ASP A 48 6.72 -4.85 4.66
N PHE A 49 6.58 -4.97 5.99
CA PHE A 49 6.52 -6.26 6.66
C PHE A 49 5.34 -7.11 6.18
N CYS A 50 4.12 -6.55 6.14
CA CYS A 50 2.93 -7.28 5.71
C CYS A 50 3.02 -7.69 4.24
N ASN A 51 3.49 -6.80 3.36
CA ASN A 51 3.63 -7.09 1.94
C ASN A 51 4.68 -8.21 1.71
N LYS A 52 5.78 -8.21 2.47
CA LYS A 52 6.84 -9.23 2.35
C LYS A 52 6.49 -10.58 2.99
N ASN A 53 5.89 -10.56 4.18
CA ASN A 53 5.79 -11.76 5.02
C ASN A 53 4.38 -12.36 5.04
N VAL A 54 3.35 -11.55 4.81
CA VAL A 54 1.93 -11.97 4.87
C VAL A 54 1.30 -12.00 3.47
N GLY A 55 2.02 -11.53 2.43
CA GLY A 55 1.55 -11.52 1.06
C GLY A 55 0.44 -10.51 0.80
N THR A 56 0.38 -9.43 1.59
CA THR A 56 -0.52 -8.31 1.33
C THR A 56 -0.04 -7.48 0.15
N ASN A 57 -0.88 -6.55 -0.32
CA ASN A 57 -0.60 -5.66 -1.43
C ASN A 57 -0.98 -4.21 -1.08
N PHE A 58 -0.53 -3.76 0.09
CA PHE A 58 -0.71 -2.38 0.53
C PHE A 58 0.16 -1.43 -0.29
N PHE A 59 -0.33 -0.22 -0.54
CA PHE A 59 0.48 0.87 -1.06
C PHE A 59 1.64 1.16 -0.09
N PRO A 60 2.87 1.43 -0.58
CA PRO A 60 4.07 1.55 0.25
C PRO A 60 4.07 2.73 1.24
N GLU A 61 3.14 3.67 1.08
CA GLU A 61 3.01 4.86 1.92
C GLU A 61 1.64 4.93 2.57
N GLU A 62 1.58 5.42 3.81
CA GLU A 62 0.33 5.71 4.48
C GLU A 62 -0.40 6.92 3.89
N SER A 63 -1.73 6.92 4.02
CA SER A 63 -2.54 8.13 3.88
C SER A 63 -2.69 8.82 5.24
N ILE A 64 -2.90 10.14 5.25
CA ILE A 64 -3.34 10.86 6.45
C ILE A 64 -4.86 11.04 6.35
N VAL A 65 -5.59 10.73 7.41
CA VAL A 65 -7.04 10.93 7.48
C VAL A 65 -7.41 11.69 8.75
N GLU A 66 -8.34 12.64 8.65
CA GLU A 66 -8.85 13.39 9.80
C GLU A 66 -10.04 12.67 10.44
N VAL A 67 -10.20 12.83 11.77
CA VAL A 67 -11.28 12.19 12.54
C VAL A 67 -12.68 12.48 11.98
N SER A 68 -12.92 13.70 11.50
CA SER A 68 -14.21 14.12 10.94
C SER A 68 -14.41 13.73 9.47
N SER A 69 -13.41 13.13 8.83
CA SER A 69 -13.50 12.78 7.41
C SER A 69 -14.26 11.48 7.21
N ALA A 70 -15.26 11.49 6.31
CA ALA A 70 -15.93 10.28 5.86
C ALA A 70 -14.99 9.33 5.11
N GLU A 71 -13.83 9.81 4.63
CA GLU A 71 -12.83 8.96 3.98
C GLU A 71 -12.22 7.93 4.93
N ILE A 72 -12.38 8.08 6.25
CA ILE A 72 -11.90 7.10 7.23
C ILE A 72 -12.42 5.68 6.93
N PHE A 73 -13.62 5.58 6.36
CA PHE A 73 -14.25 4.32 5.97
C PHE A 73 -13.68 3.69 4.68
N ASN A 74 -12.83 4.41 3.93
CA ASN A 74 -12.15 3.89 2.75
C ASN A 74 -10.89 3.08 3.11
N TYR A 75 -10.44 3.15 4.36
CA TYR A 75 -9.21 2.52 4.81
C TYR A 75 -9.54 1.28 5.65
N PRO A 76 -9.08 0.08 5.26
CA PRO A 76 -9.30 -1.14 6.04
C PRO A 76 -8.51 -1.15 7.36
N PHE A 77 -7.59 -0.20 7.54
CA PHE A 77 -6.75 -0.08 8.73
C PHE A 77 -6.47 1.40 9.01
N VAL A 78 -6.73 1.82 10.25
CA VAL A 78 -6.47 3.17 10.76
C VAL A 78 -5.57 3.07 11.99
N TYR A 79 -4.42 3.74 11.94
CA TYR A 79 -3.43 3.79 13.01
C TYR A 79 -3.49 5.12 13.74
N MET A 80 -3.57 5.06 15.06
CA MET A 80 -3.55 6.21 15.96
C MET A 80 -2.40 6.02 16.96
N THR A 81 -1.64 7.08 17.19
CA THR A 81 -0.57 7.15 18.20
C THR A 81 -1.08 7.68 19.52
#